data_AF-A0A1A9HJZ2-F1
#
_entry.id   AF-A0A1A9HJZ2-F1
#
_cell.length_a   1.000
_cell.length_b   1.000
_cell.length_c   1.000
_cell.angle_alpha   90.00
_cell.angle_beta   90.00
_cell.angle_gamma   90.00
#
_symmetry.space_group_name_H-M   'P 1'
#
loop_
_entity.id
_entity.type
_entity.pdbx_description
1 polymer ?
#
loop_
_entity_poly.entity_id
_entity_poly.type
_entity_poly.pdbx_seq_one_letter_code
_entity_poly.pdbx_strand_id
1 'polypeptide(L)'
;MGSDAHHAGRGERLQARARAFLDLSDSQSELLERLVGQLATARRAVKALARGPEVARLVESENFRREEAQELFDGQIEALRATGPALVAAFGDFFDALDFDQQQMLRFMLRRLRRRAGRGEGRGEGRAGGRERHDGRDGTDDRSL
;
A
#
# COMPACT_ATOMS: atom_id res chain seq x y z
N MET A 1 -0.78 4.89 27.89
CA MET A 1 -0.48 6.05 27.02
C MET A 1 0.85 5.81 26.33
N GLY A 2 0.90 5.50 25.04
CA GLY A 2 2.20 5.20 24.39
C GLY A 2 2.19 4.70 22.93
N SER A 3 1.11 4.90 22.16
CA SER A 3 1.00 4.32 20.80
C SER A 3 0.96 5.36 19.67
N ASP A 4 0.76 6.64 19.97
CA ASP A 4 0.54 7.67 18.95
C ASP A 4 1.82 8.32 18.39
N ALA A 5 2.96 8.18 19.07
CA ALA A 5 4.23 8.82 18.68
C ALA A 5 4.92 8.15 17.47
N HIS A 6 4.59 6.90 17.13
CA HIS A 6 5.29 6.14 16.08
C HIS A 6 4.72 6.31 14.65
N HIS A 7 3.59 7.00 14.48
CA HIS A 7 2.96 7.18 13.17
C HIS A 7 3.22 8.55 12.52
N ALA A 8 3.52 9.60 13.30
CA ALA A 8 3.86 10.92 12.77
C ALA A 8 5.16 10.90 11.97
N GLY A 9 6.20 10.22 12.48
CA GLY A 9 7.53 10.26 11.87
C GLY A 9 7.67 9.56 10.51
N ARG A 10 6.73 8.70 10.09
CA ARG A 10 6.83 8.04 8.77
C ARG A 10 6.43 8.97 7.62
N GLY A 11 5.43 9.83 7.82
CA GLY A 11 4.98 10.80 6.81
C GLY A 11 6.03 11.88 6.58
N GLU A 12 6.49 12.49 7.66
CA GLU A 12 7.54 13.52 7.65
C GLU A 12 8.85 13.01 7.03
N ARG A 13 9.28 11.79 7.35
CA ARG A 13 10.47 11.18 6.73
C ARG A 13 10.30 10.95 5.23
N LEU A 14 9.12 10.55 4.78
CA LEU A 14 8.87 10.35 3.35
C LEU A 14 8.90 11.69 2.61
N GLN A 15 8.31 12.72 3.21
CA GLN A 15 8.29 14.08 2.68
C GLN A 15 9.70 14.67 2.61
N ALA A 16 10.48 14.59 3.69
CA ALA A 16 11.88 15.05 3.70
C ALA A 16 12.73 14.34 2.63
N ARG A 17 12.51 13.03 2.43
CA ARG A 17 13.17 12.27 1.37
C ARG A 17 12.73 12.70 -0.03
N ALA A 18 11.44 12.99 -0.22
CA ALA A 18 10.93 13.46 -1.51
C ALA A 18 11.50 14.85 -1.84
N ARG A 19 11.55 15.76 -0.86
CA ARG A 19 12.19 17.08 -0.98
C ARG A 19 13.64 16.98 -1.41
N ALA A 20 14.43 16.21 -0.68
CA ALA A 20 15.85 16.04 -0.97
C ALA A 20 16.11 15.29 -2.29
N PHE A 21 15.21 14.40 -2.69
CA PHE A 21 15.38 13.61 -3.92
C PHE A 21 14.97 14.36 -5.18
N LEU A 22 13.96 15.24 -5.08
CA LEU A 22 13.50 16.07 -6.19
C LEU A 22 14.17 17.44 -6.23
N ASP A 23 15.02 17.75 -5.25
CA ASP A 23 15.67 19.06 -5.11
C ASP A 23 14.64 20.20 -5.18
N LEU A 24 13.63 20.13 -4.32
CA LEU A 24 12.50 21.06 -4.36
C LEU A 24 12.89 22.44 -3.84
N SER A 25 12.41 23.47 -4.54
CA SER A 25 12.42 24.84 -4.02
C SER A 25 11.51 24.99 -2.80
N ASP A 26 11.59 26.14 -2.12
CA ASP A 26 10.69 26.45 -1.00
C ASP A 26 9.22 26.47 -1.43
N SER A 27 8.92 27.08 -2.58
CA SER A 27 7.55 27.13 -3.11
C SER A 27 7.02 25.75 -3.51
N GLN A 28 7.85 24.90 -4.13
CA GLN A 28 7.49 23.52 -4.44
C GLN A 28 7.31 22.68 -3.17
N SER A 29 8.10 22.97 -2.13
CA SER A 29 8.02 22.31 -0.83
C SER A 29 6.74 22.61 -0.08
N GLU A 30 6.19 23.83 -0.20
CA GLU A 30 4.87 24.18 0.34
C GLU A 30 3.74 23.43 -0.39
N LEU A 31 3.83 23.32 -1.72
CA LEU A 31 2.84 22.55 -2.50
C LEU A 31 2.86 21.07 -2.12
N LEU A 32 4.05 20.50 -1.86
CA LEU A 32 4.19 19.16 -1.33
C LEU A 32 3.57 19.01 0.07
N GLU A 33 3.71 20.01 0.96
CA GLU A 33 3.04 20.02 2.28
C GLU A 33 1.52 19.97 2.14
N ARG A 34 0.97 20.81 1.26
CA ARG A 34 -0.46 20.84 0.98
C ARG A 34 -0.93 19.49 0.46
N LEU A 35 -0.23 18.89 -0.50
CA LEU A 35 -0.54 17.56 -1.02
C LEU A 35 -0.50 16.48 0.08
N VAL A 36 0.53 16.47 0.93
CA VAL A 36 0.63 15.52 2.05
C VAL A 36 -0.51 15.72 3.05
N GLY A 37 -0.88 16.98 3.33
CA GLY A 37 -2.02 17.34 4.17
C GLY A 37 -3.33 16.78 3.63
N GLN A 38 -3.62 17.01 2.35
CA GLN A 38 -4.82 16.47 1.69
C GLN A 38 -4.85 14.94 1.73
N LEU A 39 -3.72 14.28 1.43
CA LEU A 39 -3.62 12.83 1.49
C LEU A 39 -3.83 12.28 2.91
N ALA A 40 -3.33 12.98 3.93
CA ALA A 40 -3.56 12.60 5.32
C ALA A 40 -5.03 12.73 5.72
N THR A 41 -5.70 13.80 5.29
CA THR A 41 -7.14 14.01 5.50
C THR A 41 -7.98 12.93 4.83
N ALA A 42 -7.78 12.70 3.53
CA ALA A 42 -8.47 11.65 2.78
C ALA A 42 -8.27 10.26 3.42
N ARG A 43 -7.03 9.93 3.80
CA ARG A 43 -6.73 8.65 4.47
C ARG A 43 -7.41 8.52 5.82
N ARG A 44 -7.48 9.58 6.63
CA ARG A 44 -8.17 9.54 7.94
C ARG A 44 -9.66 9.31 7.76
N ALA A 45 -10.29 10.02 6.81
CA ALA A 45 -11.70 9.87 6.50
C ALA A 45 -12.05 8.44 6.09
N VAL A 46 -11.27 7.85 5.17
CA VAL A 46 -11.48 6.45 4.74
C VAL A 46 -11.14 5.45 5.86
N LYS A 47 -10.05 5.65 6.62
CA LYS A 47 -9.64 4.72 7.68
C LYS A 47 -10.66 4.65 8.81
N ALA A 48 -11.26 5.78 9.19
CA ALA A 48 -12.31 5.82 10.20
C ALA A 48 -13.48 4.89 9.85
N LEU A 49 -13.76 4.72 8.55
CA LEU A 49 -14.86 3.90 8.06
C LEU A 49 -14.49 2.44 7.79
N ALA A 50 -13.22 2.15 7.47
CA ALA A 50 -12.81 0.83 6.95
C ALA A 50 -12.05 -0.07 7.96
N ARG A 51 -11.52 0.47 9.07
CA ARG A 51 -10.71 -0.30 10.04
C ARG A 51 -11.01 0.06 11.50
N GLY A 52 -12.17 0.66 11.75
CA GLY A 52 -12.65 0.97 13.09
C GLY A 52 -13.40 -0.20 13.72
N PRO A 53 -13.75 -0.10 15.02
CA PRO A 53 -14.62 -1.08 15.70
C PRO A 53 -15.93 -1.34 14.96
N GLU A 54 -16.37 -0.42 14.11
CA GLU A 54 -17.56 -0.53 13.25
C GLU A 54 -17.48 -1.73 12.31
N VAL A 55 -16.31 -2.03 11.73
CA VAL A 55 -16.15 -3.18 10.82
C VAL A 55 -16.13 -4.50 11.59
N ALA A 56 -15.57 -4.51 12.81
CA ALA A 56 -15.62 -5.69 13.67
C ALA A 56 -17.06 -6.02 14.08
N ARG A 57 -17.87 -5.00 14.41
CA ARG A 57 -19.29 -5.15 14.76
C ARG A 57 -20.14 -5.81 13.68
N LEU A 58 -19.76 -5.69 12.40
CA LEU A 58 -20.47 -6.32 11.28
C LEU A 58 -20.49 -7.86 11.37
N VAL A 59 -19.50 -8.45 12.03
CA VAL A 59 -19.30 -9.90 12.16
C VAL A 59 -19.42 -10.40 13.61
N GLU A 60 -19.64 -9.52 14.58
CA GLU A 60 -19.76 -9.87 16.00
C GLU A 60 -21.12 -10.52 16.34
N SER A 61 -22.14 -10.37 15.49
CA SER A 61 -23.44 -11.04 15.64
C SER A 61 -23.45 -12.42 14.99
N GLU A 62 -24.44 -13.24 15.36
CA GLU A 62 -24.70 -14.56 14.76
C GLU A 62 -24.85 -14.51 13.23
N ASN A 63 -25.35 -13.39 12.71
CA ASN A 63 -25.46 -13.13 11.28
C ASN A 63 -24.70 -11.86 10.88
N PHE A 64 -24.25 -11.82 9.63
CA PHE A 64 -23.59 -10.64 9.07
C PHE A 64 -24.56 -9.46 8.92
N ARG A 65 -24.16 -8.29 9.42
CA ARG A 65 -24.98 -7.07 9.43
C ARG A 65 -24.91 -6.33 8.09
N ARG A 66 -25.67 -6.80 7.11
CA ARG A 66 -25.67 -6.29 5.73
C ARG A 66 -26.01 -4.80 5.62
N GLU A 67 -27.02 -4.35 6.37
CA GLU A 67 -27.47 -2.96 6.35
C GLU A 67 -26.39 -2.02 6.88
N GLU A 68 -25.81 -2.31 8.05
CA GLU A 68 -24.69 -1.55 8.61
C GLU A 68 -23.46 -1.55 7.69
N ALA A 69 -23.19 -2.67 7.02
CA ALA A 69 -22.09 -2.75 6.04
C ALA A 69 -22.34 -1.85 4.82
N GLN A 70 -23.59 -1.75 4.36
CA GLN A 70 -23.98 -0.88 3.27
C GLN A 70 -23.83 0.60 3.66
N GLU A 71 -24.28 0.97 4.87
CA GLU A 71 -24.11 2.33 5.40
C GLU A 71 -22.64 2.74 5.51
N LEU A 72 -21.78 1.83 5.98
CA LEU A 72 -20.33 2.06 6.04
C LEU A 72 -19.69 2.23 4.67
N PHE A 73 -20.18 1.50 3.66
CA PHE A 73 -19.73 1.64 2.29
C PHE A 73 -20.17 2.98 1.68
N ASP A 74 -21.43 3.36 1.86
CA ASP A 74 -21.97 4.63 1.37
C ASP A 74 -21.25 5.82 2.02
N GLY A 75 -20.95 5.73 3.32
CA GLY A 75 -20.11 6.69 4.02
C GLY A 75 -18.69 6.81 3.42
N GLN A 76 -18.09 5.70 2.97
CA GLN A 76 -16.76 5.73 2.32
C GLN A 76 -16.82 6.43 0.97
N ILE A 77 -17.87 6.19 0.20
CA ILE A 77 -18.11 6.89 -1.08
C ILE A 77 -18.24 8.39 -0.81
N GLU A 78 -19.05 8.79 0.16
CA GLU A 78 -19.28 10.20 0.46
C GLU A 78 -18.00 10.89 0.94
N ALA A 79 -17.23 10.25 1.82
CA ALA A 79 -15.93 10.73 2.25
C ALA A 79 -14.96 10.91 1.07
N LEU A 80 -14.97 9.99 0.10
CA LEU A 80 -14.15 10.08 -1.09
C LEU A 80 -14.63 11.20 -2.02
N ARG A 81 -15.94 11.40 -2.17
CA ARG A 81 -16.52 12.52 -2.93
C ARG A 81 -16.15 13.86 -2.33
N ALA A 82 -16.18 13.97 -1.00
CA ALA A 82 -15.84 15.20 -0.28
C ALA A 82 -14.34 15.56 -0.37
N THR A 83 -13.45 14.55 -0.39
CA THR A 83 -11.98 14.78 -0.34
C THR A 83 -11.29 14.67 -1.70
N GLY A 84 -11.90 13.96 -2.65
CA GLY A 84 -11.33 13.65 -3.96
C GLY A 84 -10.93 14.88 -4.78
N PRO A 85 -11.81 15.87 -5.01
CA PRO A 85 -11.50 17.04 -5.81
C PRO A 85 -10.30 17.84 -5.27
N ALA A 86 -10.23 18.05 -3.95
CA ALA A 86 -9.13 18.78 -3.32
C ALA A 86 -7.79 18.03 -3.44
N LEU A 87 -7.81 16.69 -3.33
CA LEU A 87 -6.62 15.88 -3.51
C LEU A 87 -6.12 15.91 -4.96
N VAL A 88 -7.02 15.86 -5.94
CA VAL A 88 -6.68 15.96 -7.37
C VAL A 88 -6.08 17.33 -7.68
N ALA A 89 -6.69 18.41 -7.19
CA ALA A 89 -6.18 19.76 -7.36
C ALA A 89 -4.77 19.92 -6.75
N ALA A 90 -4.58 19.52 -5.49
CA ALA A 90 -3.28 19.62 -4.83
C ALA A 90 -2.19 18.78 -5.52
N PHE A 91 -2.55 17.64 -6.12
CA PHE A 91 -1.60 16.86 -6.91
C PHE A 91 -1.23 17.56 -8.22
N GLY A 92 -2.21 18.13 -8.92
CA GLY A 92 -2.00 18.93 -10.12
C GLY A 92 -1.09 20.12 -9.85
N ASP A 93 -1.44 20.94 -8.86
CA ASP A 93 -0.65 22.13 -8.47
C ASP A 93 0.80 21.77 -8.16
N PHE A 94 1.03 20.69 -7.39
CA PHE A 94 2.38 20.22 -7.10
C PHE A 94 3.11 19.76 -8.36
N PHE A 95 2.46 18.95 -9.21
CA PHE A 95 3.08 18.39 -10.41
C PHE A 95 3.45 19.47 -11.44
N ASP A 96 2.55 20.43 -11.66
CA ASP A 96 2.72 21.50 -12.64
C ASP A 96 3.77 22.54 -12.20
N ALA A 97 4.03 22.64 -10.89
CA ALA A 97 5.11 23.47 -10.35
C ALA A 97 6.51 22.85 -10.48
N LEU A 98 6.61 21.56 -10.79
CA LEU A 98 7.89 20.88 -11.01
C LEU A 98 8.42 21.17 -12.42
N ASP A 99 9.73 21.31 -12.55
CA ASP A 99 10.37 21.36 -13.85
C ASP A 99 10.39 19.98 -14.55
N PHE A 100 10.88 19.94 -15.78
CA PHE A 100 10.90 18.72 -16.58
C PHE A 100 11.68 17.57 -15.90
N ASP A 101 12.85 17.84 -15.34
CA ASP A 101 13.72 16.82 -14.75
C ASP A 101 13.12 16.29 -13.45
N GLN A 102 12.59 17.17 -12.61
CA GLN A 102 11.86 16.84 -11.40
C GLN A 102 10.62 15.97 -11.69
N GLN A 103 9.86 16.29 -12.74
CA GLN A 103 8.72 15.46 -13.18
C GLN A 103 9.16 14.07 -13.64
N GLN A 104 10.27 13.95 -14.39
CA GLN A 104 10.80 12.63 -14.79
C GLN A 104 11.22 11.81 -13.57
N MET A 105 11.87 12.46 -12.61
CA MET A 105 12.32 11.85 -11.37
C MET A 105 11.14 11.34 -10.53
N LEU A 106 10.07 12.13 -10.40
CA LEU A 106 8.82 11.74 -9.76
C LEU A 106 8.19 10.52 -10.45
N ARG A 107 8.10 10.52 -11.80
CA ARG A 107 7.58 9.38 -12.58
C ARG A 107 8.42 8.12 -12.34
N PHE A 108 9.74 8.23 -12.33
CA PHE A 108 10.65 7.12 -12.04
C PHE A 108 10.41 6.55 -10.63
N MET A 109 10.30 7.42 -9.63
CA MET A 109 10.00 7.03 -8.26
C MET A 109 8.68 6.28 -8.15
N LEU A 110 7.60 6.79 -8.74
CA LEU A 110 6.29 6.14 -8.75
C LEU A 110 6.32 4.76 -9.43
N ARG A 111 7.00 4.65 -10.58
CA ARG A 111 7.22 3.36 -11.26
C ARG A 111 7.96 2.37 -10.36
N ARG A 112 8.98 2.82 -9.62
CA ARG A 112 9.74 1.97 -8.69
C ARG A 112 8.91 1.53 -7.49
N LEU A 113 8.08 2.42 -6.94
CA LEU A 113 7.16 2.09 -5.84
C LEU A 113 6.15 1.01 -6.27
N ARG A 114 5.56 1.15 -7.47
CA ARG A 114 4.63 0.16 -8.03
C ARG A 114 5.27 -1.22 -8.18
N ARG A 115 6.52 -1.29 -8.66
CA ARG A 115 7.26 -2.57 -8.79
C ARG A 115 7.53 -3.25 -7.44
N ARG A 116 7.71 -2.48 -6.36
CA ARG A 116 7.88 -3.04 -5.01
C ARG A 116 6.56 -3.55 -4.44
N ALA A 117 5.46 -2.83 -4.66
CA ALA A 117 4.13 -3.27 -4.24
C ALA A 117 3.70 -4.56 -4.95
N GLY A 118 4.06 -4.74 -6.23
CA GLY A 118 3.77 -5.95 -7.00
C GLY A 118 4.71 -7.15 -6.78
N ARG A 119 5.65 -7.10 -5.83
CA ARG A 119 6.57 -8.23 -5.52
C ARG A 119 6.18 -9.04 -4.28
N GLY A 120 4.96 -8.87 -3.77
CA GLY A 120 4.39 -9.68 -2.69
C GLY A 120 3.70 -10.97 -3.15
N GLU A 121 3.28 -11.07 -4.41
CA GLU A 121 2.49 -12.19 -4.95
C GLU A 121 3.24 -12.99 -6.02
N GLY A 122 4.41 -13.54 -5.67
CA GLY A 122 5.21 -14.30 -6.63
C GLY A 122 6.30 -15.18 -6.03
N ARG A 123 6.09 -15.69 -4.81
CA ARG A 123 6.96 -16.71 -4.19
C ARG A 123 6.09 -17.84 -3.66
N GLY A 124 5.63 -18.67 -4.57
CA GLY A 124 4.80 -19.81 -4.24
C GLY A 124 4.60 -20.78 -5.40
N GLU A 125 5.63 -21.03 -6.22
CA GLU A 125 5.55 -22.14 -7.17
C GLU A 125 6.94 -22.57 -7.65
N GLY A 126 7.20 -23.88 -7.56
CA GLY A 126 8.34 -24.51 -8.23
C GLY A 126 9.50 -24.98 -7.37
N ARG A 127 9.27 -25.54 -6.16
CA ARG A 127 10.28 -26.40 -5.53
C ARG A 127 9.66 -27.56 -4.74
N ALA A 128 9.00 -28.47 -5.44
CA ALA A 128 8.71 -29.81 -4.94
C ALA A 128 8.69 -30.80 -6.11
N GLY A 129 9.44 -31.89 -6.00
CA GLY A 129 9.54 -32.98 -6.97
C GLY A 129 10.91 -33.01 -7.68
N GLY A 130 11.79 -33.99 -7.50
CA GLY A 130 11.78 -35.16 -6.64
C GLY A 130 13.23 -35.59 -6.42
N ARG A 131 13.57 -35.95 -5.18
CA ARG A 131 14.75 -36.76 -4.87
C ARG A 131 14.20 -38.12 -4.48
N GLU A 132 13.85 -38.93 -5.47
CA GLU A 132 13.70 -40.35 -5.24
C GLU A 132 15.10 -40.94 -5.09
N ARG A 133 15.46 -41.16 -3.83
CA ARG A 133 16.52 -42.06 -3.43
C ARG A 133 16.01 -43.47 -3.71
N HIS A 134 16.56 -44.13 -4.71
CA HIS A 134 16.36 -45.56 -4.91
C HIS A 134 17.46 -46.29 -4.12
N ASP A 135 17.20 -46.48 -2.82
CA ASP A 135 17.92 -47.43 -1.97
C ASP A 135 17.11 -48.75 -1.96
N GLY A 136 17.74 -49.84 -2.36
CA GLY A 136 17.17 -51.20 -2.33
C GLY A 136 18.07 -52.16 -3.11
N ARG A 137 19.05 -52.78 -2.42
CA ARG A 137 19.09 -54.22 -2.05
C ARG A 137 19.15 -55.17 -3.25
N ASP A 138 20.28 -55.79 -3.52
CA ASP A 138 20.88 -56.94 -2.81
C ASP A 138 20.18 -58.27 -3.12
N GLY A 139 20.98 -59.20 -3.67
CA GLY A 139 20.78 -60.65 -3.64
C GLY A 139 19.72 -61.26 -4.56
N THR A 140 20.17 -61.82 -5.69
CA THR A 140 19.99 -63.25 -6.00
C THR A 140 20.78 -63.59 -7.27
N ASP A 141 21.94 -64.22 -7.06
CA ASP A 141 22.51 -65.20 -7.98
C ASP A 141 21.55 -66.39 -8.07
N ASP A 142 21.02 -66.68 -9.25
CA ASP A 142 20.72 -68.06 -9.67
C ASP A 142 20.44 -68.10 -11.18
N ARG A 143 21.44 -68.49 -11.97
CA ARG A 143 21.29 -69.00 -13.34
C ARG A 143 22.64 -69.53 -13.82
N SER A 144 22.79 -70.86 -13.85
CA SER A 144 23.31 -71.61 -15.01
C SER A 144 23.50 -73.09 -14.65
N LEU A 145 22.55 -73.92 -15.11
CA LEU A 145 22.82 -75.22 -15.72
C LEU A 145 22.18 -75.21 -17.11
#